data_AF-A0A1T1BZN0-F1
#
_entry.id   AF-A0A1T1BZN0-F1
#
_cell.length_a   1.000
_cell.length_b   1.000
_cell.length_c   1.000
_cell.angle_alpha   90.00
_cell.angle_beta   90.00
_cell.angle_gamma   90.00
#
_symmetry.space_group_name_H-M   'P 1'
#
loop_
_entity.id
_entity.type
_entity.pdbx_description
1 polymer ?
#
loop_
_entity_poly.entity_id
_entity_poly.type
_entity_poly.pdbx_seq_one_letter_code
_entity_poly.pdbx_strand_id
1 'polypeptide(L)'
;MDENGLFVPGATIAVKGTKVATSTDFDGSFKIKAPSNGTLVVSFIGYSTIQELINGRTKIDFKLKTQSQDLHEVVINVGYGTQRMKNSTNAVVKVKSEAFENRPIISVAQAIQGNAAGINVVQTSGKPGSSFDVRIRGLSSINSENSPLYVVDGIQTKDISGINAEDIVDLSILKDATATAIYGVNGSSGVVIITTKKGKSNKNDFQFSSYLGFSKAVSNVDVLNLTDYKTLITEINPNYLTTANDAKYAGKNTNWQDEILKTGIDQNYNFSYAGGTDKIKFYGALGYQKVEGIIKNHPIESIFMLTSVKYKCKSVSC
;
A
#
# COMPACT_ATOMS: atom_id res chain seq x y z
N MET A 1 30.80 -30.15 7.10
CA MET A 1 31.02 -30.25 5.64
C MET A 1 29.81 -29.69 4.91
N ASP A 2 29.98 -29.23 3.66
CA ASP A 2 28.87 -28.86 2.79
C ASP A 2 28.27 -30.08 2.05
N GLU A 3 27.33 -29.83 1.14
CA GLU A 3 26.68 -30.87 0.32
C GLU A 3 27.65 -31.56 -0.65
N ASN A 4 28.71 -30.88 -1.05
CA ASN A 4 29.75 -31.35 -1.96
C ASN A 4 30.91 -32.06 -1.24
N GLY A 5 30.84 -32.18 0.08
CA GLY A 5 31.86 -32.84 0.90
C GLY A 5 33.08 -31.96 1.20
N LEU A 6 33.02 -30.66 0.92
CA LEU A 6 34.06 -29.70 1.30
C LEU A 6 33.93 -29.30 2.77
N PHE A 7 35.07 -29.08 3.42
CA PHE A 7 35.13 -28.50 4.76
C PHE A 7 34.73 -27.03 4.70
N VAL A 8 33.99 -26.57 5.72
CA VAL A 8 33.49 -25.20 5.80
C VAL A 8 34.22 -24.51 6.95
N PRO A 9 35.34 -23.82 6.67
CA PRO A 9 36.08 -23.08 7.69
C PRO A 9 35.36 -21.78 8.06
N GLY A 10 35.47 -21.35 9.32
CA GLY A 10 34.84 -20.13 9.82
C GLY A 10 33.31 -20.22 10.06
N ALA A 11 32.73 -21.42 10.05
CA ALA A 11 31.34 -21.62 10.46
C ALA A 11 31.19 -21.40 11.97
N THR A 12 30.18 -20.63 12.38
CA THR A 12 29.92 -20.34 13.79
C THR A 12 29.10 -21.47 14.40
N ILE A 13 29.61 -22.08 15.47
CA ILE A 13 28.89 -23.04 16.33
C ILE A 13 28.59 -22.38 17.66
N ALA A 14 27.32 -22.27 18.04
CA ALA A 14 26.89 -21.67 19.30
C ALA A 14 25.99 -22.63 20.09
N VAL A 15 26.05 -22.55 21.43
CA VAL A 15 25.08 -23.26 22.29
C VAL A 15 23.83 -22.40 22.44
N LYS A 16 22.68 -22.93 21.99
CA LYS A 16 21.39 -22.24 21.96
C LYS A 16 21.04 -21.63 23.32
N GLY A 17 20.73 -20.34 23.34
CA GLY A 17 20.34 -19.60 24.55
C GLY A 17 21.50 -19.15 25.44
N THR A 18 22.75 -19.34 25.01
CA THR A 18 23.94 -18.88 25.75
C THR A 18 24.85 -18.02 24.88
N LYS A 19 25.85 -17.37 25.49
CA LYS A 19 26.91 -16.64 24.78
C LYS A 19 28.10 -17.52 24.39
N VAL A 20 28.03 -18.84 24.63
CA VAL A 20 29.13 -19.76 24.33
C VAL A 20 29.09 -20.11 22.85
N ALA A 21 30.12 -19.70 22.11
CA ALA A 21 30.29 -19.98 20.70
C ALA A 21 31.76 -20.22 20.34
N THR A 22 32.01 -20.95 19.26
CA THR A 22 33.30 -21.15 18.63
C THR A 22 33.15 -21.12 17.11
N SER A 23 34.23 -20.90 16.37
CA SER A 23 34.27 -21.09 14.92
C SER A 23 34.92 -22.43 14.55
N THR A 24 34.66 -22.92 13.34
CA THR A 24 35.42 -24.04 12.74
C THR A 24 36.80 -23.60 12.24
N ASP A 25 37.77 -24.49 12.35
CA ASP A 25 39.14 -24.33 11.82
C ASP A 25 39.21 -24.64 10.30
N PHE A 26 40.40 -24.55 9.71
CA PHE A 26 40.64 -24.79 8.27
C PHE A 26 40.25 -26.19 7.79
N ASP A 27 40.29 -27.19 8.67
CA ASP A 27 39.89 -28.57 8.44
C ASP A 27 38.41 -28.82 8.78
N GLY A 28 37.65 -27.78 9.14
CA GLY A 28 36.25 -27.88 9.56
C GLY A 28 36.05 -28.46 10.97
N SER A 29 37.11 -28.71 11.73
CA SER A 29 37.04 -29.16 13.13
C SER A 29 36.64 -28.03 14.07
N PHE A 30 36.05 -28.36 15.21
CA PHE A 30 35.72 -27.40 16.26
C PHE A 30 35.81 -28.02 17.65
N LYS A 31 36.03 -27.19 18.69
CA LYS A 31 35.97 -27.60 20.10
C LYS A 31 35.16 -26.57 20.89
N ILE A 32 34.11 -27.02 21.56
CA ILE A 32 33.24 -26.16 22.36
C ILE A 32 32.92 -26.82 23.71
N LYS A 33 32.92 -26.02 24.78
CA LYS A 33 32.43 -26.47 26.09
C LYS A 33 30.93 -26.22 26.14
N ALA A 34 30.13 -27.28 26.12
CA ALA A 34 28.67 -27.20 26.12
C ALA A 34 28.05 -28.14 27.16
N PRO A 35 26.86 -27.81 27.72
CA PRO A 35 26.12 -28.72 28.60
C PRO A 35 25.75 -30.01 27.87
N SER A 36 25.72 -31.15 28.58
CA SER A 36 25.42 -32.47 27.99
C SER A 36 24.01 -32.56 27.37
N ASN A 37 23.08 -31.71 27.79
CA ASN A 37 21.71 -31.58 27.28
C ASN A 37 21.50 -30.34 26.38
N GLY A 38 22.56 -29.64 25.98
CA GLY A 38 22.45 -28.43 25.16
C GLY A 38 22.09 -28.71 23.70
N THR A 39 21.61 -27.68 23.00
CA THR A 39 21.45 -27.68 21.54
C THR A 39 22.54 -26.85 20.91
N LEU A 40 23.27 -27.41 19.95
CA LEU A 40 24.22 -26.68 19.12
C LEU A 40 23.52 -26.11 17.90
N VAL A 41 23.80 -24.84 17.61
CA VAL A 41 23.33 -24.11 16.44
C VAL A 41 24.54 -23.79 15.59
N VAL A 42 24.55 -24.27 14.35
CA VAL A 42 25.60 -23.97 13.38
C VAL A 42 25.06 -23.04 12.32
N SER A 43 25.75 -21.92 12.10
CA SER A 43 25.40 -20.91 11.10
C SER A 43 26.64 -20.48 10.33
N PHE A 44 26.51 -20.37 9.01
CA PHE A 44 27.54 -19.80 8.15
C PHE A 44 26.88 -19.06 6.98
N ILE A 45 27.53 -18.01 6.49
CA ILE A 45 26.98 -17.18 5.41
C ILE A 45 26.82 -18.05 4.15
N GLY A 46 25.62 -18.02 3.54
CA GLY A 46 25.28 -18.85 2.37
C GLY A 46 24.78 -20.26 2.69
N TYR A 47 24.62 -20.61 3.97
CA TYR A 47 24.14 -21.92 4.42
C TYR A 47 22.96 -21.79 5.39
N SER A 48 22.13 -22.82 5.39
CA SER A 48 21.00 -22.92 6.30
C SER A 48 21.48 -23.19 7.73
N THR A 49 20.84 -22.53 8.68
CA THR A 49 21.16 -22.73 10.10
C THR A 49 20.64 -24.10 10.56
N ILE A 50 21.53 -24.93 11.07
CA ILE A 50 21.21 -26.29 11.57
C ILE A 50 21.22 -26.28 13.08
N GLN A 51 20.25 -26.95 13.70
CA GLN A 51 20.20 -27.16 15.15
C GLN A 51 20.25 -28.66 15.44
N GLU A 52 21.21 -29.11 16.24
CA GLU A 52 21.27 -30.48 16.77
C GLU A 52 21.36 -30.51 18.28
N LEU A 53 20.74 -31.52 18.90
CA LEU A 53 20.91 -31.81 20.31
C LEU A 53 22.22 -32.57 20.57
N ILE A 54 22.93 -32.21 21.64
CA ILE A 54 24.18 -32.85 22.03
C ILE A 54 23.93 -34.29 22.50
N ASN A 55 22.89 -34.51 23.33
CA ASN A 55 22.51 -35.81 23.87
C ASN A 55 23.70 -36.62 24.45
N GLY A 56 24.63 -35.95 25.14
CA GLY A 56 25.83 -36.57 25.71
C GLY A 56 26.90 -37.03 24.70
N ARG A 57 26.74 -36.76 23.41
CA ARG A 57 27.74 -37.09 22.37
C ARG A 57 28.92 -36.13 22.44
N THR A 58 30.14 -36.67 22.39
CA THR A 58 31.40 -35.91 22.37
C THR A 58 31.87 -35.55 20.96
N LYS A 59 31.33 -36.24 19.94
CA LYS A 59 31.61 -35.98 18.52
C LYS A 59 30.29 -35.82 17.77
N ILE A 60 30.13 -34.69 17.09
CA ILE A 60 28.92 -34.34 16.33
C ILE A 60 29.39 -33.75 15.00
N ASP A 61 28.98 -34.38 13.91
CA ASP A 61 29.32 -33.96 12.56
C ASP A 61 28.12 -33.24 11.92
N PHE A 62 28.35 -32.03 11.41
CA PHE A 62 27.30 -31.23 10.77
C PHE A 62 27.48 -31.23 9.25
N LYS A 63 26.40 -31.52 8.54
CA LYS A 63 26.33 -31.37 7.08
C LYS A 63 25.48 -30.15 6.74
N LEU A 64 26.15 -29.05 6.40
CA LEU A 64 25.52 -27.78 6.04
C LEU A 64 24.89 -27.90 4.66
N LYS A 65 23.64 -27.46 4.56
CA LYS A 65 22.94 -27.31 3.28
C LYS A 65 23.03 -25.88 2.83
N THR A 66 23.36 -25.66 1.57
CA THR A 66 23.39 -24.31 1.01
C THR A 66 22.01 -23.68 1.16
N GLN A 67 21.97 -22.46 1.68
CA GLN A 67 20.76 -21.68 1.70
C GLN A 67 20.92 -20.68 0.57
N SER A 68 20.24 -20.93 -0.54
CA SER A 68 19.99 -19.88 -1.53
C SER A 68 19.36 -18.73 -0.77
N GLN A 69 20.08 -17.61 -0.63
CA GLN A 69 19.46 -16.37 -0.20
C GLN A 69 18.44 -16.02 -1.28
N ASP A 70 17.17 -16.31 -1.02
CA ASP A 70 16.08 -15.63 -1.69
C ASP A 70 16.16 -14.16 -1.24
N LEU A 71 16.99 -13.39 -1.95
CA LEU A 71 16.79 -11.95 -2.06
C LEU A 71 15.30 -11.78 -2.36
N HIS A 72 14.59 -10.99 -1.54
CA HIS A 72 13.20 -10.63 -1.80
C HIS A 72 13.17 -9.79 -3.09
N GLU A 73 13.21 -10.47 -4.23
CA GLU A 73 13.27 -9.88 -5.55
C GLU A 73 11.94 -9.19 -5.81
N VAL A 74 11.98 -7.94 -6.28
CA VAL A 74 10.79 -7.18 -6.59
C VAL A 74 10.13 -7.81 -7.83
N VAL A 75 9.14 -8.65 -7.57
CA VAL A 75 8.28 -9.24 -8.60
C VAL A 75 7.30 -8.19 -9.12
N ILE A 76 7.20 -8.03 -10.42
CA ILE A 76 6.14 -7.24 -11.08
C ILE A 76 5.05 -8.21 -11.54
N ASN A 77 3.80 -7.89 -11.25
CA ASN A 77 2.68 -8.56 -11.90
C ASN A 77 2.49 -7.93 -13.29
N VAL A 78 2.63 -8.73 -14.35
CA VAL A 78 2.37 -8.31 -15.73
C VAL A 78 1.29 -9.23 -16.25
N GLY A 79 0.04 -8.75 -16.34
CA GLY A 79 -1.04 -9.64 -16.77
C GLY A 79 -1.33 -10.73 -15.73
N TYR A 80 -1.35 -11.97 -16.23
CA TYR A 80 -1.55 -13.19 -15.46
C TYR A 80 -0.24 -13.82 -14.95
N GLY A 81 0.91 -13.19 -15.21
CA GLY A 81 2.23 -13.70 -14.88
C GLY A 81 3.00 -12.80 -13.90
N THR A 82 4.01 -13.39 -13.27
CA THR A 82 4.99 -12.66 -12.46
C THR A 82 6.27 -12.55 -13.28
N GLN A 83 6.73 -11.33 -13.54
CA GLN A 83 8.00 -11.07 -14.23
C GLN A 83 8.97 -10.34 -13.31
N ARG A 84 10.25 -10.71 -13.38
CA ARG A 84 11.31 -10.09 -12.59
C ARG A 84 11.67 -8.72 -13.19
N MET A 85 11.80 -7.68 -12.35
CA MET A 85 12.20 -6.32 -12.78
C MET A 85 13.44 -6.31 -13.67
N LYS A 86 14.45 -7.14 -13.37
CA LYS A 86 15.70 -7.22 -14.15
C LYS A 86 15.51 -7.65 -15.61
N ASN A 87 14.41 -8.33 -15.92
CA ASN A 87 14.15 -8.90 -17.25
C ASN A 87 13.04 -8.16 -18.01
N SER A 88 12.52 -7.05 -17.48
CA SER A 88 11.46 -6.27 -18.15
C SER A 88 12.06 -5.06 -18.86
N THR A 89 11.96 -5.05 -20.19
CA THR A 89 12.30 -3.90 -21.04
C THR A 89 11.15 -2.90 -21.17
N ASN A 90 10.02 -3.15 -20.51
CA ASN A 90 8.78 -2.36 -20.64
C ASN A 90 8.75 -1.23 -19.60
N ALA A 91 8.15 -0.06 -19.93
CA ALA A 91 7.94 0.99 -18.94
C ALA A 91 6.82 0.62 -17.95
N VAL A 92 7.20 -0.09 -16.90
CA VAL A 92 6.36 -0.40 -15.75
C VAL A 92 6.86 0.38 -14.54
N VAL A 93 5.95 1.04 -13.84
CA VAL A 93 6.27 1.67 -12.55
C VAL A 93 5.53 0.97 -11.44
N LYS A 94 6.27 0.56 -10.42
CA LYS A 94 5.75 -0.10 -9.24
C LYS A 94 5.76 0.85 -8.06
N VAL A 95 4.59 1.08 -7.48
CA VAL A 95 4.39 1.82 -6.22
C VAL A 95 4.03 0.81 -5.14
N LYS A 96 4.88 0.65 -4.14
CA LYS A 96 4.61 -0.24 -3.01
C LYS A 96 3.85 0.50 -1.90
N SER A 97 3.19 -0.25 -1.02
CA SER A 97 2.39 0.30 0.09
C SER A 97 3.18 1.24 1.01
N GLU A 98 4.47 1.01 1.21
CA GLU A 98 5.29 1.82 2.12
C GLU A 98 5.41 3.29 1.67
N ALA A 99 5.21 3.57 0.38
CA ALA A 99 5.22 4.94 -0.16
C ALA A 99 4.00 5.76 0.27
N PHE A 100 2.95 5.11 0.78
CA PHE A 100 1.65 5.73 0.94
C PHE A 100 0.91 5.33 2.23
N GLU A 101 1.39 4.32 2.97
CA GLU A 101 0.85 3.89 4.27
C GLU A 101 0.89 4.98 5.36
N ASN A 102 1.81 5.94 5.26
CA ASN A 102 1.96 7.02 6.25
C ASN A 102 1.14 8.27 5.91
N ARG A 103 0.26 8.19 4.90
CA ARG A 103 -0.58 9.30 4.46
C ARG A 103 -2.05 8.92 4.69
N PRO A 104 -2.91 9.87 5.09
CA PRO A 104 -4.35 9.62 5.20
C PRO A 104 -4.95 9.57 3.78
N ILE A 105 -4.89 8.40 3.16
CA ILE A 105 -5.32 8.18 1.80
C ILE A 105 -6.72 7.61 1.80
N ILE A 106 -7.63 8.31 1.15
CA ILE A 106 -9.05 7.94 1.12
C ILE A 106 -9.43 7.10 -0.09
N SER A 107 -8.53 6.93 -1.06
CA SER A 107 -8.76 6.10 -2.25
C SER A 107 -7.46 5.58 -2.88
N VAL A 108 -7.57 4.48 -3.62
CA VAL A 108 -6.44 3.87 -4.35
C VAL A 108 -5.83 4.82 -5.39
N ALA A 109 -6.64 5.62 -6.08
CA ALA A 109 -6.15 6.56 -7.09
C ALA A 109 -5.21 7.61 -6.48
N GLN A 110 -5.51 8.08 -5.27
CA GLN A 110 -4.68 9.04 -4.56
C GLN A 110 -3.34 8.44 -4.11
N ALA A 111 -3.26 7.12 -3.87
CA ALA A 111 -2.00 6.43 -3.57
C ALA A 111 -1.00 6.45 -4.75
N ILE A 112 -1.50 6.59 -5.99
CA ILE A 112 -0.67 6.71 -7.19
C ILE A 112 -0.14 8.15 -7.35
N GLN A 113 -0.88 9.14 -6.85
CA GLN A 113 -0.58 10.56 -7.01
C GLN A 113 0.79 10.92 -6.40
N GLY A 114 1.69 11.39 -7.26
CA GLY A 114 3.06 11.81 -6.89
C GLY A 114 4.04 10.66 -6.65
N ASN A 115 3.57 9.41 -6.59
CA ASN A 115 4.42 8.23 -6.39
C ASN A 115 4.89 7.58 -7.71
N ALA A 116 4.33 7.99 -8.85
CA ALA A 116 4.69 7.45 -10.15
C ALA A 116 4.75 8.55 -11.23
N ALA A 117 5.87 8.60 -11.97
CA ALA A 117 6.11 9.60 -13.00
C ALA A 117 5.14 9.49 -14.18
N GLY A 118 4.71 10.61 -14.77
CA GLY A 118 3.86 10.61 -15.96
C GLY A 118 2.43 10.11 -15.71
N ILE A 119 1.98 10.14 -14.45
CA ILE A 119 0.58 9.90 -14.08
C ILE A 119 0.03 11.19 -13.50
N ASN A 120 -1.09 11.64 -14.06
CA ASN A 120 -1.83 12.78 -13.55
C ASN A 120 -3.08 12.26 -12.83
N VAL A 121 -3.25 12.65 -11.57
CA VAL A 121 -4.43 12.31 -10.76
C VAL A 121 -5.06 13.63 -10.36
N VAL A 122 -6.25 13.89 -10.88
CA VAL A 122 -7.00 15.13 -10.65
C VAL A 122 -8.24 14.81 -9.83
N GLN A 123 -8.38 15.49 -8.71
CA GLN A 123 -9.62 15.51 -7.96
C GLN A 123 -10.55 16.53 -8.62
N THR A 124 -11.62 16.05 -9.25
CA THR A 124 -12.58 16.91 -9.99
C THR A 124 -13.53 17.66 -9.07
N SER A 125 -13.68 17.21 -7.82
CA SER A 125 -14.55 17.83 -6.83
C SER A 125 -14.00 17.63 -5.40
N GLY A 126 -14.23 18.62 -4.54
CA GLY A 126 -14.00 18.50 -3.08
C GLY A 126 -15.06 17.68 -2.34
N LYS A 127 -16.02 17.08 -3.07
CA LYS A 127 -17.07 16.24 -2.48
C LYS A 127 -16.49 14.91 -1.99
N PRO A 128 -16.71 14.51 -0.72
CA PRO A 128 -16.34 13.18 -0.25
C PRO A 128 -16.90 12.06 -1.13
N GLY A 129 -16.07 11.07 -1.44
CA GLY A 129 -16.46 9.94 -2.29
C GLY A 129 -16.50 10.23 -3.78
N SER A 130 -16.19 11.44 -4.25
CA SER A 130 -16.03 11.68 -5.68
C SER A 130 -14.82 10.90 -6.22
N SER A 131 -15.00 10.19 -7.32
CA SER A 131 -13.89 9.50 -7.99
C SER A 131 -12.82 10.48 -8.47
N PHE A 132 -11.58 10.03 -8.47
CA PHE A 132 -10.44 10.77 -9.04
C PHE A 132 -10.34 10.50 -10.54
N ASP A 133 -10.05 11.53 -11.32
CA ASP A 133 -9.71 11.38 -12.73
C ASP A 133 -8.22 11.03 -12.85
N VAL A 134 -7.92 9.81 -13.30
CA VAL A 134 -6.56 9.29 -13.44
C VAL A 134 -6.22 9.23 -14.92
N ARG A 135 -5.07 9.81 -15.30
CA ARG A 135 -4.57 9.80 -16.68
C ARG A 135 -3.12 9.37 -16.72
N ILE A 136 -2.79 8.43 -17.59
CA ILE A 136 -1.43 7.94 -17.79
C ILE A 136 -0.89 8.55 -19.08
N ARG A 137 0.21 9.31 -18.98
CA ARG A 137 0.85 10.04 -20.11
C ARG A 137 -0.06 11.04 -20.85
N GLY A 138 -1.00 11.65 -20.13
CA GLY A 138 -1.85 12.71 -20.68
C GLY A 138 -3.11 12.18 -21.35
N LEU A 139 -3.60 12.90 -22.35
CA LEU A 139 -4.80 12.53 -23.11
C LEU A 139 -4.44 11.52 -24.20
N SER A 140 -4.98 10.31 -24.12
CA SER A 140 -4.82 9.28 -25.16
C SER A 140 -5.80 9.46 -26.32
N SER A 141 -6.91 10.18 -26.10
CA SER A 141 -7.96 10.42 -27.08
C SER A 141 -8.71 11.73 -26.86
N ILE A 142 -9.25 12.26 -27.95
CA ILE A 142 -10.08 13.48 -27.97
C ILE A 142 -11.55 13.15 -27.71
N ASN A 143 -12.01 11.96 -28.13
CA ASN A 143 -13.43 11.58 -28.18
C ASN A 143 -13.79 10.33 -27.36
N SER A 144 -12.82 9.66 -26.73
CA SER A 144 -13.05 8.44 -25.95
C SER A 144 -12.63 8.61 -24.49
N GLU A 145 -13.10 7.69 -23.64
CA GLU A 145 -12.72 7.65 -22.23
C GLU A 145 -11.20 7.48 -22.09
N ASN A 146 -10.57 8.40 -21.35
CA ASN A 146 -9.13 8.44 -21.13
C ASN A 146 -8.69 7.81 -19.79
N SER A 147 -9.64 7.26 -19.03
CA SER A 147 -9.36 6.55 -17.78
C SER A 147 -8.60 5.25 -18.06
N PRO A 148 -7.62 4.87 -17.21
CA PRO A 148 -6.92 3.61 -17.36
C PRO A 148 -7.84 2.43 -17.01
N LEU A 149 -7.46 1.25 -17.49
CA LEU A 149 -8.04 0.00 -17.02
C LEU A 149 -7.44 -0.38 -15.66
N TYR A 150 -8.26 -0.72 -14.68
CA TYR A 150 -7.79 -1.27 -13.41
C TYR A 150 -7.88 -2.80 -13.43
N VAL A 151 -6.89 -3.46 -12.84
CA VAL A 151 -6.84 -4.92 -12.73
C VAL A 151 -6.57 -5.30 -11.29
N VAL A 152 -7.59 -5.78 -10.59
CA VAL A 152 -7.52 -6.12 -9.17
C VAL A 152 -7.35 -7.63 -9.06
N ASP A 153 -6.18 -8.08 -8.61
CA ASP A 153 -5.85 -9.50 -8.50
C ASP A 153 -6.15 -10.34 -9.77
N GLY A 154 -6.03 -9.71 -10.93
CA GLY A 154 -6.27 -10.32 -12.25
C GLY A 154 -7.66 -10.09 -12.85
N ILE A 155 -8.59 -9.48 -12.11
CA ILE A 155 -9.93 -9.14 -12.59
C ILE A 155 -9.95 -7.69 -13.09
N GLN A 156 -10.42 -7.49 -14.32
CA GLN A 156 -10.55 -6.16 -14.93
C GLN A 156 -11.75 -5.41 -14.36
N THR A 157 -11.55 -4.15 -13.97
CA THR A 157 -12.59 -3.23 -13.50
C THR A 157 -12.28 -1.80 -13.96
N LYS A 158 -13.31 -0.96 -14.04
CA LYS A 158 -13.17 0.49 -14.21
C LYS A 158 -13.36 1.27 -12.91
N ASP A 159 -13.92 0.61 -11.90
CA ASP A 159 -14.20 1.20 -10.61
C ASP A 159 -13.33 0.56 -9.52
N ILE A 160 -12.72 1.42 -8.72
CA ILE A 160 -11.81 1.10 -7.62
C ILE A 160 -12.25 1.76 -6.30
N SER A 161 -13.43 2.39 -6.28
CA SER A 161 -13.99 3.06 -5.09
C SER A 161 -14.28 2.10 -3.93
N GLY A 162 -14.62 0.84 -4.24
CA GLY A 162 -14.88 -0.21 -3.25
C GLY A 162 -13.62 -0.90 -2.69
N ILE A 163 -12.42 -0.43 -3.02
CA ILE A 163 -11.17 -1.05 -2.60
C ILE A 163 -10.53 -0.22 -1.49
N ASN A 164 -10.26 -0.85 -0.38
CA ASN A 164 -9.52 -0.25 0.72
C ASN A 164 -8.03 -0.12 0.35
N ALA A 165 -7.49 1.10 0.47
CA ALA A 165 -6.08 1.36 0.18
C ALA A 165 -5.13 0.61 1.15
N GLU A 166 -5.58 0.35 2.38
CA GLU A 166 -4.82 -0.37 3.41
C GLU A 166 -4.61 -1.86 3.07
N ASP A 167 -5.44 -2.42 2.20
CA ASP A 167 -5.36 -3.82 1.78
C ASP A 167 -4.44 -4.02 0.58
N ILE A 168 -3.82 -2.95 0.07
CA ILE A 168 -2.95 -3.00 -1.10
C ILE A 168 -1.51 -3.34 -0.70
N VAL A 169 -0.90 -4.26 -1.43
CA VAL A 169 0.54 -4.57 -1.35
C VAL A 169 1.31 -3.66 -2.30
N ASP A 170 0.87 -3.62 -3.55
CA ASP A 170 1.51 -2.79 -4.56
C ASP A 170 0.56 -2.45 -5.71
N LEU A 171 0.91 -1.35 -6.38
CA LEU A 171 0.30 -0.83 -7.58
C LEU A 171 1.34 -0.89 -8.69
N SER A 172 1.08 -1.67 -9.73
CA SER A 172 1.93 -1.79 -10.91
C SER A 172 1.27 -1.10 -12.09
N ILE A 173 1.83 0.03 -12.53
CA ILE A 173 1.29 0.83 -13.62
C ILE A 173 2.05 0.52 -14.92
N LEU A 174 1.31 0.04 -15.92
CA LEU A 174 1.77 -0.21 -17.28
C LEU A 174 1.48 1.01 -18.15
N LYS A 175 2.54 1.62 -18.70
CA LYS A 175 2.45 2.91 -19.42
C LYS A 175 2.66 2.81 -20.93
N ASP A 176 3.23 1.69 -21.40
CA ASP A 176 3.54 1.46 -22.80
C ASP A 176 2.56 0.48 -23.45
N ALA A 177 2.32 0.68 -24.74
CA ALA A 177 1.50 -0.22 -25.55
C ALA A 177 1.99 -1.67 -25.54
N THR A 178 3.31 -1.91 -25.45
CA THR A 178 3.88 -3.26 -25.35
C THR A 178 3.54 -3.95 -24.03
N ALA A 179 3.48 -3.19 -22.94
CA ALA A 179 3.12 -3.69 -21.62
C ALA A 179 1.60 -3.92 -21.50
N THR A 180 0.80 -3.04 -22.09
CA THR A 180 -0.67 -3.10 -22.03
C THR A 180 -1.30 -4.00 -23.09
N ALA A 181 -0.56 -4.44 -24.11
CA ALA A 181 -1.04 -5.29 -25.20
C ALA A 181 -1.80 -6.54 -24.73
N ILE A 182 -1.42 -7.11 -23.59
CA ILE A 182 -2.09 -8.28 -22.99
C ILE A 182 -3.56 -7.99 -22.64
N TYR A 183 -3.88 -6.73 -22.33
CA TYR A 183 -5.23 -6.27 -21.99
C TYR A 183 -5.99 -5.68 -23.20
N GLY A 184 -5.39 -5.72 -24.39
CA GLY A 184 -6.03 -5.31 -25.64
C GLY A 184 -6.44 -3.83 -25.67
N VAL A 185 -7.54 -3.54 -26.35
CA VAL A 185 -8.06 -2.17 -26.57
C VAL A 185 -8.37 -1.44 -25.26
N ASN A 186 -8.75 -2.18 -24.21
CA ASN A 186 -9.05 -1.60 -22.89
C ASN A 186 -7.79 -1.05 -22.20
N GLY A 187 -6.61 -1.57 -22.55
CA GLY A 187 -5.32 -1.09 -22.03
C GLY A 187 -4.70 0.07 -22.82
N SER A 188 -5.41 0.62 -23.81
CA SER A 188 -4.89 1.70 -24.68
C SER A 188 -4.58 2.99 -23.91
N SER A 189 -5.38 3.32 -22.88
CA SER A 189 -5.18 4.46 -21.97
C SER A 189 -4.25 4.13 -20.78
N GLY A 190 -3.58 2.97 -20.81
CA GLY A 190 -2.75 2.46 -19.73
C GLY A 190 -3.49 1.49 -18.81
N VAL A 191 -2.73 0.73 -18.01
CA VAL A 191 -3.29 -0.28 -17.09
C VAL A 191 -2.69 -0.12 -15.70
N VAL A 192 -3.53 -0.13 -14.67
CA VAL A 192 -3.13 -0.11 -13.27
C VAL A 192 -3.48 -1.45 -12.64
N ILE A 193 -2.45 -2.24 -12.33
CA ILE A 193 -2.61 -3.52 -11.65
C ILE A 193 -2.52 -3.28 -10.14
N ILE A 194 -3.55 -3.71 -9.43
CA ILE A 194 -3.69 -3.60 -7.98
C ILE A 194 -3.54 -5.00 -7.40
N THR A 195 -2.53 -5.17 -6.54
CA THR A 195 -2.28 -6.43 -5.85
C THR A 195 -2.70 -6.28 -4.39
N THR A 196 -3.63 -7.10 -3.92
CA THR A 196 -4.07 -7.07 -2.51
C THR A 196 -3.22 -7.97 -1.61
N LYS A 197 -3.29 -7.72 -0.30
CA LYS A 197 -2.63 -8.49 0.75
C LYS A 197 -3.18 -9.92 0.79
N LYS A 198 -2.27 -10.87 1.02
CA LYS A 198 -2.55 -12.31 1.03
C LYS A 198 -2.01 -12.94 2.30
N GLY A 199 -2.55 -14.11 2.65
CA GLY A 199 -2.14 -14.84 3.84
C GLY A 199 -0.66 -15.22 3.83
N LYS A 200 -0.01 -15.18 5.00
CA LYS A 200 1.38 -15.55 5.20
C LYS A 200 1.46 -16.97 5.77
N SER A 201 2.49 -17.73 5.38
CA SER A 201 2.71 -19.08 5.94
C SER A 201 3.48 -18.99 7.24
N ASN A 202 3.09 -19.79 8.23
CA ASN A 202 3.83 -20.00 9.49
C ASN A 202 4.11 -18.70 10.27
N LYS A 203 3.39 -17.63 9.96
CA LYS A 203 3.43 -16.36 10.68
C LYS A 203 2.01 -15.80 10.74
N ASN A 204 1.53 -15.63 11.96
CA ASN A 204 0.31 -14.89 12.23
C ASN A 204 0.67 -13.42 12.39
N ASP A 205 -0.04 -12.57 11.67
CA ASP A 205 0.19 -11.14 11.59
C ASP A 205 -1.15 -10.46 11.82
N PHE A 206 -1.23 -9.68 12.89
CA PHE A 206 -2.41 -8.90 13.24
C PHE A 206 -2.04 -7.44 13.15
N GLN A 207 -2.79 -6.68 12.35
CA GLN A 207 -2.55 -5.27 12.17
C GLN A 207 -3.84 -4.50 12.43
N PHE A 208 -3.72 -3.47 13.27
CA PHE A 208 -4.75 -2.48 13.48
C PHE A 208 -4.16 -1.11 13.13
N SER A 209 -4.78 -0.42 12.19
CA SER A 209 -4.44 0.96 11.85
C SER A 209 -5.65 1.86 12.06
N SER A 210 -5.40 3.05 12.57
CA SER A 210 -6.42 4.07 12.74
C SER A 210 -5.81 5.44 12.54
N TYR A 211 -6.57 6.35 11.94
CA TYR A 211 -6.21 7.75 11.85
C TYR A 211 -7.43 8.64 12.02
N LEU A 212 -7.17 9.86 12.47
CA LEU A 212 -8.13 10.94 12.57
C LEU A 212 -7.55 12.17 11.84
N GLY A 213 -8.31 12.70 10.89
CA GLY A 213 -7.96 13.85 10.06
C GLY A 213 -8.98 14.98 10.21
N PHE A 214 -8.52 16.21 10.00
CA PHE A 214 -9.36 17.40 9.98
C PHE A 214 -9.17 18.14 8.66
N SER A 215 -10.28 18.36 7.96
CA SER A 215 -10.32 19.01 6.65
C SER A 215 -10.94 20.39 6.79
N LYS A 216 -10.20 21.44 6.43
CA LYS A 216 -10.69 22.83 6.46
C LYS A 216 -10.74 23.40 5.05
N ALA A 217 -11.76 24.21 4.79
CA ALA A 217 -11.82 24.97 3.56
C ALA A 217 -10.63 25.92 3.47
N VAL A 218 -9.98 25.97 2.31
CA VAL A 218 -8.97 26.98 2.03
C VAL A 218 -9.71 28.28 1.75
N SER A 219 -9.56 29.28 2.61
CA SER A 219 -10.07 30.62 2.33
C SER A 219 -9.14 31.29 1.33
N ASN A 220 -9.60 31.45 0.09
CA ASN A 220 -8.85 32.07 -1.00
C ASN A 220 -9.59 33.22 -1.69
N VAL A 221 -10.81 33.54 -1.24
CA VAL A 221 -11.60 34.66 -1.75
C VAL A 221 -12.12 35.44 -0.55
N ASP A 222 -11.51 36.59 -0.31
CA ASP A 222 -12.03 37.57 0.62
C ASP A 222 -13.30 38.20 0.05
N VAL A 223 -14.40 38.08 0.78
CA VAL A 223 -15.68 38.67 0.40
C VAL A 223 -15.90 39.96 1.16
N LEU A 224 -16.50 40.94 0.49
CA LEU A 224 -16.83 42.22 1.11
C LEU A 224 -17.82 41.99 2.25
N ASN A 225 -17.55 42.60 3.40
CA ASN A 225 -18.57 42.76 4.43
C ASN A 225 -19.59 43.83 4.00
N LEU A 226 -20.70 43.95 4.74
CA LEU A 226 -21.75 44.92 4.40
C LEU A 226 -21.24 46.38 4.28
N THR A 227 -20.28 46.77 5.10
CA THR A 227 -19.71 48.13 5.10
C THR A 227 -18.89 48.39 3.84
N ASP A 228 -18.04 47.44 3.48
CA ASP A 228 -17.21 47.55 2.28
C ASP A 228 -18.07 47.52 1.01
N TYR A 229 -19.12 46.68 1.01
CA TYR A 229 -20.11 46.65 -0.07
C TYR A 229 -20.84 47.98 -0.24
N LYS A 230 -21.25 48.63 0.87
CA LYS A 230 -21.87 49.96 0.83
C LYS A 230 -20.90 51.04 0.32
N THR A 231 -19.64 50.98 0.73
CA THR A 231 -18.61 51.91 0.24
C THR A 231 -18.46 51.79 -1.27
N LEU A 232 -18.31 50.55 -1.77
CA LEU A 232 -18.21 50.26 -3.20
C LEU A 232 -19.44 50.72 -3.99
N ILE A 233 -20.66 50.44 -3.51
CA ILE A 233 -21.89 50.84 -4.23
C ILE A 233 -22.05 52.36 -4.26
N THR A 234 -21.58 53.07 -3.22
CA THR A 234 -21.56 54.55 -3.16
C THR A 234 -20.62 55.13 -4.21
N GLU A 235 -19.42 54.56 -4.32
CA GLU A 235 -18.41 54.97 -5.32
C GLU A 235 -18.91 54.75 -6.75
N ILE A 236 -19.64 53.66 -7.00
CA ILE A 236 -20.25 53.37 -8.31
C ILE A 236 -21.36 54.38 -8.63
N ASN A 237 -22.35 54.51 -7.75
CA ASN A 237 -23.43 55.48 -7.91
C ASN A 237 -24.13 55.72 -6.56
N PRO A 238 -24.11 56.95 -6.04
CA PRO A 238 -24.76 57.29 -4.77
C PRO A 238 -26.25 56.91 -4.69
N ASN A 239 -26.97 56.86 -5.81
CA ASN A 239 -28.40 56.51 -5.83
C ASN A 239 -28.68 55.04 -5.47
N TYR A 240 -27.71 54.14 -5.64
CA TYR A 240 -27.85 52.72 -5.30
C TYR A 240 -27.79 52.45 -3.79
N LEU A 241 -27.39 53.44 -3.00
CA LEU A 241 -27.37 53.33 -1.54
C LEU A 241 -28.76 53.14 -0.94
N THR A 242 -29.80 53.61 -1.63
CA THR A 242 -31.20 53.48 -1.19
C THR A 242 -31.61 52.02 -1.02
N THR A 243 -31.18 51.14 -1.92
CA THR A 243 -31.43 49.68 -1.85
C THR A 243 -30.59 49.00 -0.75
N ALA A 244 -29.34 49.42 -0.56
CA ALA A 244 -28.43 48.85 0.43
C ALA A 244 -28.69 49.34 1.88
N ASN A 245 -29.37 50.48 2.05
CA ASN A 245 -29.76 51.06 3.34
C ASN A 245 -31.21 50.75 3.74
N ASP A 246 -31.90 49.85 3.04
CA ASP A 246 -33.20 49.35 3.46
C ASP A 246 -33.12 48.79 4.90
N ALA A 247 -34.07 49.19 5.75
CA ALA A 247 -34.17 48.76 7.14
C ALA A 247 -34.20 47.22 7.29
N LYS A 248 -34.63 46.49 6.26
CA LYS A 248 -34.60 45.03 6.19
C LYS A 248 -33.20 44.41 6.36
N TYR A 249 -32.15 45.14 5.96
CA TYR A 249 -30.75 44.69 6.01
C TYR A 249 -29.96 45.34 7.15
N ALA A 250 -30.58 46.21 7.96
CA ALA A 250 -29.93 46.86 9.09
C ALA A 250 -29.40 45.82 10.11
N GLY A 251 -28.13 45.94 10.49
CA GLY A 251 -27.46 45.06 11.45
C GLY A 251 -27.14 43.64 10.94
N LYS A 252 -27.46 43.30 9.68
CA LYS A 252 -27.22 41.96 9.12
C LYS A 252 -25.92 41.94 8.33
N ASN A 253 -24.88 41.34 8.90
CA ASN A 253 -23.59 41.10 8.24
C ASN A 253 -23.23 39.61 8.34
N THR A 254 -24.00 38.77 7.65
CA THR A 254 -23.84 37.32 7.70
C THR A 254 -22.64 36.89 6.87
N ASN A 255 -21.70 36.15 7.47
CA ASN A 255 -20.66 35.47 6.72
C ASN A 255 -21.24 34.18 6.10
N TRP A 256 -21.63 34.26 4.83
CA TRP A 256 -22.16 33.10 4.11
C TRP A 256 -21.15 31.96 3.95
N GLN A 257 -19.84 32.25 3.95
CA GLN A 257 -18.82 31.20 3.91
C GLN A 257 -18.86 30.37 5.19
N ASP A 258 -18.94 30.98 6.37
CA ASP A 258 -19.05 30.28 7.65
C ASP A 258 -20.39 29.53 7.82
N GLU A 259 -21.45 30.02 7.17
CA GLU A 259 -22.75 29.35 7.21
C GLU A 259 -22.82 28.08 6.35
N ILE A 260 -22.06 28.02 5.26
CA ILE A 260 -22.08 26.88 4.34
C ILE A 260 -20.96 25.89 4.66
N LEU A 261 -19.80 26.42 5.06
CA LEU A 261 -18.60 25.66 5.31
C LEU A 261 -18.54 25.18 6.76
N LYS A 262 -17.87 24.06 6.98
CA LYS A 262 -17.53 23.53 8.29
C LYS A 262 -16.15 22.88 8.23
N THR A 263 -15.56 22.62 9.40
CA THR A 263 -14.43 21.70 9.46
C THR A 263 -14.96 20.27 9.31
N GLY A 264 -14.48 19.58 8.28
CA GLY A 264 -14.72 18.16 8.06
C GLY A 264 -13.84 17.30 8.97
N ILE A 265 -14.34 16.14 9.37
CA ILE A 265 -13.63 15.15 10.17
C ILE A 265 -13.53 13.86 9.36
N ASP A 266 -12.31 13.36 9.23
CA ASP A 266 -12.01 12.13 8.50
C ASP A 266 -11.55 11.07 9.49
N GLN A 267 -12.20 9.91 9.47
CA GLN A 267 -11.92 8.80 10.39
C GLN A 267 -11.71 7.53 9.58
N ASN A 268 -10.72 6.75 9.99
CA ASN A 268 -10.46 5.45 9.41
C ASN A 268 -10.03 4.47 10.48
N TYR A 269 -10.53 3.25 10.37
CA TYR A 269 -10.19 2.14 11.24
C TYR A 269 -10.07 0.91 10.36
N ASN A 270 -8.92 0.25 10.39
CA ASN A 270 -8.70 -0.95 9.62
C ASN A 270 -8.11 -2.02 10.52
N PHE A 271 -8.73 -3.19 10.50
CA PHE A 271 -8.27 -4.38 11.17
C PHE A 271 -7.99 -5.46 10.14
N SER A 272 -6.81 -6.08 10.21
CA SER A 272 -6.47 -7.19 9.33
C SER A 272 -5.75 -8.31 10.07
N TYR A 273 -5.94 -9.51 9.55
CA TYR A 273 -5.30 -10.73 9.99
C TYR A 273 -4.75 -11.48 8.78
N ALA A 274 -3.46 -11.79 8.80
CA ALA A 274 -2.83 -12.68 7.85
C ALA A 274 -2.21 -13.86 8.59
N GLY A 275 -2.52 -15.08 8.15
CA GLY A 275 -1.96 -16.28 8.78
C GLY A 275 -2.21 -17.53 7.96
N GLY A 276 -1.74 -18.66 8.48
CA GLY A 276 -1.94 -19.95 7.85
C GLY A 276 -0.70 -20.84 7.88
N THR A 277 -0.83 -21.97 7.21
CA THR A 277 0.20 -23.01 7.04
C THR A 277 0.68 -23.05 5.59
N ASP A 278 1.67 -23.89 5.29
CA ASP A 278 2.16 -24.06 3.92
C ASP A 278 1.12 -24.61 2.94
N LYS A 279 0.07 -25.27 3.48
CA LYS A 279 -1.05 -25.81 2.70
C LYS A 279 -2.21 -24.82 2.56
N ILE A 280 -2.47 -24.00 3.58
CA ILE A 280 -3.62 -23.09 3.63
C ILE A 280 -3.14 -21.73 4.09
N LYS A 281 -3.30 -20.72 3.25
CA LYS A 281 -3.02 -19.32 3.59
C LYS A 281 -4.33 -18.55 3.65
N PHE A 282 -4.51 -17.76 4.68
CA PHE A 282 -5.70 -16.97 4.93
C PHE A 282 -5.36 -15.51 5.19
N TYR A 283 -6.16 -14.62 4.61
CA TYR A 283 -6.18 -13.20 4.93
C TYR A 283 -7.63 -12.77 5.15
N GLY A 284 -7.86 -11.97 6.18
CA GLY A 284 -9.13 -11.32 6.43
C GLY A 284 -8.90 -9.89 6.87
N ALA A 285 -9.65 -8.94 6.33
CA ALA A 285 -9.62 -7.55 6.74
C ALA A 285 -11.02 -6.93 6.80
N LEU A 286 -11.17 -5.99 7.73
CA LEU A 286 -12.34 -5.17 7.93
C LEU A 286 -11.90 -3.72 8.08
N GLY A 287 -12.40 -2.87 7.19
CA GLY A 287 -12.16 -1.44 7.20
C GLY A 287 -13.46 -0.67 7.41
N TYR A 288 -13.41 0.41 8.19
CA TYR A 288 -14.45 1.43 8.27
C TYR A 288 -13.82 2.80 8.03
N GLN A 289 -14.39 3.53 7.08
CA GLN A 289 -13.94 4.86 6.71
C GLN A 289 -15.13 5.81 6.69
N LYS A 290 -14.98 6.96 7.33
CA LYS A 290 -15.94 8.06 7.32
C LYS A 290 -15.23 9.35 6.92
N VAL A 291 -15.69 9.97 5.85
CA VAL A 291 -15.13 11.22 5.33
C VAL A 291 -16.24 12.27 5.34
N GLU A 292 -16.06 13.31 6.14
CA GLU A 292 -16.99 14.44 6.18
C GLU A 292 -16.46 15.60 5.35
N GLY A 293 -17.26 16.07 4.40
CA GLY A 293 -16.90 17.20 3.56
C GLY A 293 -16.87 18.51 4.34
N ILE A 294 -16.15 19.49 3.77
CA ILE A 294 -16.11 20.87 4.26
C ILE A 294 -17.42 21.62 4.04
N ILE A 295 -18.36 21.08 3.27
CA ILE A 295 -19.71 21.62 3.09
C ILE A 295 -20.66 20.87 4.02
N LYS A 296 -21.56 21.58 4.71
CA LYS A 296 -22.56 20.97 5.60
C LYS A 296 -23.39 19.89 4.87
N ASN A 297 -23.76 18.83 5.59
CA ASN A 297 -24.67 17.73 5.17
C ASN A 297 -24.23 16.79 4.04
N HIS A 298 -22.92 16.52 3.88
CA HIS A 298 -22.43 15.55 2.88
C HIS A 298 -21.38 14.57 3.44
N PRO A 299 -21.71 13.70 4.41
CA PRO A 299 -20.80 12.63 4.82
C PRO A 299 -20.85 11.45 3.84
N ILE A 300 -19.72 10.77 3.66
CA ILE A 300 -19.70 9.42 3.09
C ILE A 300 -19.12 8.45 4.11
N GLU A 301 -19.76 7.29 4.21
CA GLU A 301 -19.31 6.19 5.05
C GLU A 301 -19.10 4.97 4.17
N SER A 302 -18.03 4.22 4.43
CA SER A 302 -17.66 3.04 3.65
C SER A 302 -17.19 1.95 4.58
N ILE A 303 -17.73 0.75 4.37
CA ILE A 303 -17.32 -0.47 5.06
C ILE A 303 -16.65 -1.34 4.02
N PHE A 304 -15.42 -1.73 4.29
CA PHE A 304 -14.63 -2.60 3.43
C PHE A 304 -14.46 -3.96 4.11
N MET A 305 -14.60 -5.02 3.33
CA MET A 305 -14.31 -6.37 3.77
C MET A 305 -13.52 -7.07 2.68
N LEU A 306 -12.35 -7.60 3.05
CA LEU A 306 -11.55 -8.42 2.16
C LEU A 306 -11.28 -9.77 2.80
N THR A 307 -11.53 -10.85 2.05
CA THR A 307 -11.15 -12.20 2.47
C THR A 307 -10.40 -12.87 1.33
N SER A 308 -9.30 -13.55 1.67
CA SER A 308 -8.51 -14.30 0.71
C SER A 308 -8.12 -15.64 1.31
N VAL A 309 -8.46 -16.72 0.62
CA VAL A 309 -8.09 -18.09 0.99
C VAL A 309 -7.32 -18.70 -0.16
N LYS A 310 -6.12 -19.21 0.12
CA LYS A 310 -5.33 -19.98 -0.86
C LYS A 310 -5.04 -21.36 -0.31
N TYR A 311 -5.53 -22.38 -1.01
CA TYR A 311 -5.28 -23.78 -0.71
C TYR A 311 -4.32 -24.39 -1.74
N LYS A 312 -3.28 -25.08 -1.28
CA LYS A 312 -2.34 -25.81 -2.15
C LYS A 312 -2.66 -27.30 -2.12
N CYS A 313 -3.33 -27.80 -3.16
CA CYS A 313 -3.46 -29.24 -3.40
C CYS A 313 -2.10 -29.82 -3.80
N LYS A 314 -1.74 -30.98 -3.24
CA LYS A 314 -0.69 -31.83 -3.84
C LYS A 314 -1.26 -32.38 -5.15
N SER A 315 -0.63 -32.11 -6.29
CA SER A 315 -0.94 -32.87 -7.49
C SER A 315 -0.48 -34.31 -7.25
N VAL A 316 -1.41 -35.26 -7.31
CA VAL A 316 -1.06 -36.65 -7.53
C VAL A 316 -0.67 -36.72 -9.00
N SER A 317 0.63 -36.67 -9.28
CA SER A 317 1.15 -37.08 -10.58
C SER A 317 0.96 -38.59 -10.67
N CYS A 318 0.04 -39.02 -11.53
CA CYS A 318 0.03 -40.38 -12.09
C CYS A 318 1.13 -40.49 -13.14
#